data_AF-Q47D40-F1
#
_entry.id   AF-Q47D40-F1
#
_cell.length_a   1.000
_cell.length_b   1.000
_cell.length_c   1.000
_cell.angle_alpha   90.00
_cell.angle_beta   90.00
_cell.angle_gamma   90.00
#
_symmetry.space_group_name_H-M   'P 1'
#
loop_
_entity.id
_entity.type
_entity.pdbx_description
1 polymer ?
#
loop_
_entity_poly.entity_id
_entity_poly.type
_entity_poly.pdbx_seq_one_letter_code
_entity_poly.pdbx_strand_id
1 'polypeptide(L)'
;MVRVRLTLILLVLALCGCTSMSYSDTNKGVFTGRMFVEWVEGVGFIFRPDEESPLTFTPDDGNGKPIRPGVMYTDGGSIPRFLWGLHGFSPWEYAKAYIIHDWLFEAQHCGYKPDNSYSFSDSHRLMGETLKTLMETVPKLKSELVFDAVTDAVSTPIARYLWVRGGCNSPLQRREGGVAILGFESVPKGRVVLTIE
;
A
#
# COMPACT_ATOMS: atom_id res chain seq x y z
N MET A 1 -26.25 41.90 14.25
CA MET A 1 -24.85 41.42 14.29
C MET A 1 -24.70 39.92 14.57
N VAL A 2 -25.56 39.28 15.38
CA VAL A 2 -25.46 37.84 15.70
C VAL A 2 -25.76 36.93 14.49
N ARG A 3 -26.76 37.27 13.66
CA ARG A 3 -27.12 36.48 12.46
C ARG A 3 -25.99 36.35 11.44
N VAL A 4 -25.24 37.43 11.19
CA VAL A 4 -24.11 37.45 10.23
C VAL A 4 -22.95 36.56 10.69
N ARG A 5 -22.70 36.47 12.01
CA ARG A 5 -21.66 35.59 12.57
C ARG A 5 -22.04 34.10 12.49
N LEU A 6 -23.32 33.77 12.63
CA LEU A 6 -23.80 32.39 12.52
C LEU A 6 -23.71 31.86 11.08
N THR A 7 -24.04 32.70 10.09
CA THR A 7 -23.91 32.34 8.67
C THR A 7 -22.45 32.12 8.27
N LEU A 8 -21.52 32.92 8.81
CA LEU A 8 -20.09 32.77 8.52
C LEU A 8 -19.52 31.45 9.09
N ILE A 9 -19.95 31.03 10.28
CA ILE A 9 -19.50 29.77 10.91
C ILE A 9 -20.02 28.55 10.13
N LEU A 10 -21.28 28.59 9.67
CA LEU A 10 -21.86 27.54 8.81
C LEU A 10 -21.16 27.45 7.45
N LEU A 11 -20.74 28.59 6.88
CA LEU A 11 -20.00 28.61 5.61
C LEU A 11 -18.58 28.03 5.75
N VAL A 12 -17.92 28.27 6.88
CA VAL A 12 -16.57 27.74 7.17
C VAL A 12 -16.61 26.23 7.42
N LEU A 13 -17.67 25.71 8.06
CA LEU A 13 -17.86 24.26 8.24
C LEU A 13 -18.14 23.52 6.91
N ALA A 14 -18.79 24.18 5.94
CA ALA A 14 -19.01 23.62 4.61
C ALA A 14 -17.74 23.56 3.74
N LEU A 15 -16.69 24.33 4.08
CA LEU A 15 -15.40 24.37 3.37
C LEU A 15 -14.38 23.36 3.89
N CYS A 16 -14.70 22.60 4.95
CA CYS A 16 -13.88 21.51 5.47
C CYS A 16 -14.21 20.13 4.87
N GLY A 17 -14.84 20.10 3.69
CA GLY A 17 -14.94 18.87 2.91
C GLY A 17 -13.53 18.45 2.47
N CYS A 18 -12.87 17.61 3.26
CA CYS A 18 -11.82 16.74 2.74
C CYS A 18 -12.43 16.01 1.55
N THR A 19 -11.92 16.27 0.35
CA THR A 19 -12.35 15.52 -0.83
C THR A 19 -11.88 14.08 -0.62
N SER A 20 -12.78 13.24 -0.12
CA SER A 20 -12.55 11.81 -0.08
C SER A 20 -12.50 11.27 -1.50
N MET A 21 -11.79 10.17 -1.69
CA MET A 21 -11.74 9.51 -2.99
C MET A 21 -13.10 8.87 -3.27
N SER A 22 -13.70 9.17 -4.42
CA SER A 22 -14.96 8.57 -4.82
C SER A 22 -14.74 7.19 -5.45
N TYR A 23 -15.41 6.15 -4.93
CA TYR A 23 -15.35 4.81 -5.53
C TYR A 23 -15.76 4.82 -7.00
N SER A 24 -16.84 5.54 -7.36
CA SER A 24 -17.35 5.56 -8.75
C SER A 24 -16.34 6.14 -9.72
N ASP A 25 -15.63 7.19 -9.29
CA ASP A 25 -14.77 8.01 -10.16
C ASP A 25 -13.31 7.54 -10.16
N THR A 26 -12.96 6.62 -9.27
CA THR A 26 -11.63 6.00 -9.21
C THR A 26 -11.41 5.09 -10.41
N ASN A 27 -10.24 5.14 -11.05
CA ASN A 27 -9.92 4.21 -12.11
C ASN A 27 -9.65 2.81 -11.53
N LYS A 28 -9.88 1.75 -12.31
CA LYS A 28 -9.35 0.42 -11.98
C LYS A 28 -8.10 0.18 -12.82
N GLY A 29 -7.22 -0.70 -12.38
CA GLY A 29 -6.09 -1.19 -13.15
C GLY A 29 -6.20 -2.70 -13.38
N VAL A 30 -5.05 -3.35 -13.52
CA VAL A 30 -4.93 -4.79 -13.69
C VAL A 30 -3.84 -5.35 -12.78
N PHE A 31 -4.15 -6.45 -12.09
CA PHE A 31 -3.18 -7.26 -11.37
C PHE A 31 -2.77 -8.48 -12.20
N THR A 32 -1.49 -8.80 -12.18
CA THR A 32 -0.92 -10.03 -12.76
C THR A 32 0.18 -10.57 -11.86
N GLY A 33 0.57 -11.83 -12.04
CA GLY A 33 1.67 -12.46 -11.32
C GLY A 33 1.35 -12.76 -9.86
N ARG A 34 2.40 -13.11 -9.11
CA ARG A 34 2.31 -13.71 -7.78
C ARG A 34 3.34 -13.15 -6.82
N MET A 35 3.00 -13.21 -5.54
CA MET A 35 3.87 -12.82 -4.42
C MET A 35 3.84 -13.92 -3.36
N PHE A 36 5.01 -14.35 -2.89
CA PHE A 36 5.15 -15.26 -1.78
C PHE A 36 5.23 -14.48 -0.46
N VAL A 37 4.53 -14.96 0.55
CA VAL A 37 4.75 -14.56 1.94
C VAL A 37 5.54 -15.67 2.61
N GLU A 38 6.77 -15.35 3.00
CA GLU A 38 7.68 -16.27 3.66
C GLU A 38 7.78 -15.91 5.14
N TRP A 39 7.60 -16.90 6.01
CA TRP A 39 7.91 -16.75 7.43
C TRP A 39 9.40 -17.00 7.66
N VAL A 40 10.06 -16.03 8.30
CA VAL A 40 11.46 -16.12 8.74
C VAL A 40 11.47 -16.08 10.26
N GLU A 41 11.89 -17.20 10.85
CA GLU A 41 11.95 -17.36 12.30
C GLU A 41 12.80 -16.25 12.95
N GLY A 42 12.27 -15.64 14.01
CA GLY A 42 12.92 -14.55 14.72
C GLY A 42 12.92 -13.18 14.03
N VAL A 43 12.42 -13.08 12.78
CA VAL A 43 12.41 -11.82 12.00
C VAL A 43 11.00 -11.37 11.63
N GLY A 44 10.10 -12.28 11.28
CA GLY A 44 8.72 -11.96 10.87
C GLY A 44 8.39 -12.53 9.49
N PHE A 45 7.83 -11.72 8.60
CA PHE A 45 7.48 -12.13 7.25
C PHE A 45 8.30 -11.38 6.20
N ILE A 46 8.48 -12.02 5.06
CA ILE A 46 9.08 -11.43 3.85
C ILE A 46 8.08 -11.59 2.71
N PHE A 47 7.81 -10.49 2.01
CA PHE A 47 7.21 -10.55 0.69
C PHE A 47 8.31 -10.81 -0.33
N ARG A 48 8.21 -11.90 -1.09
CA ARG A 48 9.15 -12.28 -2.15
C ARG A 48 8.39 -12.42 -3.48
N PRO A 49 8.69 -11.59 -4.50
CA PRO A 49 8.05 -11.73 -5.80
C PRO A 49 8.47 -13.07 -6.43
N ASP A 50 7.55 -13.68 -7.15
CA ASP A 50 7.88 -14.83 -8.00
C ASP A 50 8.84 -14.40 -9.11
N GLU A 51 9.89 -15.18 -9.36
CA GLU A 51 10.94 -14.86 -10.32
C GLU A 51 10.46 -14.95 -11.77
N GLU A 52 9.51 -15.84 -12.07
CA GLU A 52 8.96 -16.07 -13.42
C GLU A 52 7.73 -15.20 -13.68
N SER A 53 6.92 -14.97 -12.66
CA SER A 53 5.66 -14.24 -12.75
C SER A 53 5.45 -13.30 -11.56
N PRO A 54 6.23 -12.22 -11.45
CA PRO A 54 6.19 -11.32 -10.30
C PRO A 54 4.86 -10.57 -10.23
N LEU A 55 4.32 -10.43 -9.02
CA LEU A 55 3.15 -9.58 -8.77
C LEU A 55 3.39 -8.19 -9.38
N THR A 56 2.47 -7.77 -10.24
CA THR A 56 2.53 -6.51 -10.96
C THR A 56 1.15 -5.86 -10.95
N PHE A 57 1.10 -4.57 -10.61
CA PHE A 57 -0.08 -3.74 -10.82
C PHE A 57 0.18 -2.76 -11.97
N THR A 58 -0.78 -2.68 -12.90
CA THR A 58 -0.74 -1.74 -14.03
C THR A 58 -1.96 -0.81 -13.94
N PRO A 59 -1.78 0.48 -13.63
CA PRO A 59 -2.86 1.48 -13.67
C PRO A 59 -3.44 1.66 -15.07
N ASP A 60 -4.75 1.93 -15.16
CA ASP A 60 -5.44 2.25 -16.43
C ASP A 60 -5.58 3.77 -16.62
N ASP A 61 -4.49 4.51 -16.47
CA ASP A 61 -4.43 5.97 -16.66
C ASP A 61 -3.81 6.37 -18.02
N GLY A 62 -3.69 5.41 -18.95
CA GLY A 62 -3.16 5.60 -20.30
C GLY A 62 -1.63 5.73 -20.39
N ASN A 63 -0.92 5.92 -19.27
CA ASN A 63 0.55 6.00 -19.19
C ASN A 63 1.13 5.19 -18.02
N GLY A 64 0.31 4.33 -17.41
CA GLY A 64 0.58 3.67 -16.14
C GLY A 64 1.84 2.81 -16.23
N LYS A 65 2.90 3.26 -15.56
CA LYS A 65 4.09 2.42 -15.39
C LYS A 65 3.71 1.24 -14.50
N PRO A 66 4.02 -0.01 -14.92
CA PRO A 66 3.77 -1.17 -14.08
C PRO A 66 4.58 -1.08 -12.79
N ILE A 67 3.90 -1.24 -11.66
CA ILE A 67 4.51 -1.27 -10.34
C ILE A 67 4.80 -2.72 -9.99
N ARG A 68 6.06 -3.00 -9.67
CA ARG A 68 6.55 -4.36 -9.39
C ARG A 68 7.23 -4.39 -8.02
N PRO A 69 6.50 -4.81 -6.98
CA PRO A 69 7.09 -4.94 -5.66
C PRO A 69 8.30 -5.86 -5.65
N GLY A 70 9.39 -5.37 -5.06
CA GLY A 70 10.57 -6.15 -4.77
C GLY A 70 10.45 -6.95 -3.48
N VAL A 71 11.57 -7.50 -3.02
CA VAL A 71 11.63 -8.21 -1.73
C VAL A 71 11.56 -7.17 -0.60
N MET A 72 10.63 -7.34 0.34
CA MET A 72 10.49 -6.44 1.50
C MET A 72 10.10 -7.19 2.78
N TYR A 73 10.56 -6.69 3.93
CA TYR A 73 10.10 -7.18 5.23
C TYR A 73 8.70 -6.66 5.52
N THR A 74 7.93 -7.46 6.23
CA THR A 74 6.60 -7.07 6.70
C THR A 74 6.29 -7.76 8.02
N ASP A 75 5.50 -7.11 8.87
CA ASP A 75 4.97 -7.71 10.09
C ASP A 75 3.55 -8.29 9.89
N GLY A 76 3.11 -8.40 8.63
CA GLY A 76 1.78 -8.83 8.23
C GLY A 76 0.92 -7.71 7.63
N GLY A 77 1.52 -6.59 7.21
CA GLY A 77 0.87 -5.50 6.46
C GLY A 77 0.59 -4.25 7.29
N SER A 78 0.28 -3.14 6.60
CA SER A 78 0.10 -1.81 7.19
C SER A 78 -1.19 -1.56 7.99
N ILE A 79 -2.10 -2.55 8.08
CA ILE A 79 -3.33 -2.42 8.87
C ILE A 79 -3.05 -2.76 10.35
N PRO A 80 -3.48 -1.95 11.33
CA PRO A 80 -3.31 -2.26 12.75
C PRO A 80 -3.89 -3.62 13.16
N ARG A 81 -3.14 -4.43 13.91
CA ARG A 81 -3.51 -5.82 14.29
C ARG A 81 -4.88 -5.96 14.94
N PHE A 82 -5.30 -4.97 15.73
CA PHE A 82 -6.61 -5.01 16.40
C PHE A 82 -7.79 -4.87 15.43
N LEU A 83 -7.55 -4.50 14.16
CA LEU A 83 -8.55 -4.42 13.09
C LEU A 83 -8.58 -5.67 12.21
N TRP A 84 -7.63 -6.61 12.34
CA TRP A 84 -7.51 -7.75 11.42
C TRP A 84 -8.69 -8.73 11.44
N GLY A 85 -9.49 -8.72 12.51
CA GLY A 85 -10.71 -9.52 12.62
C GLY A 85 -11.94 -8.90 11.94
N LEU A 86 -11.84 -7.67 11.42
CA LEU A 86 -12.92 -6.98 10.73
C LEU A 86 -12.83 -7.25 9.23
N HIS A 87 -13.98 -7.53 8.62
CA HIS A 87 -14.08 -7.68 7.17
C HIS A 87 -13.59 -6.42 6.48
N GLY A 88 -12.68 -6.62 5.55
CA GLY A 88 -12.01 -5.63 4.74
C GLY A 88 -10.79 -4.98 5.37
N PHE A 89 -10.47 -5.32 6.63
CA PHE A 89 -9.29 -4.82 7.36
C PHE A 89 -8.34 -5.95 7.78
N SER A 90 -8.65 -7.20 7.40
CA SER A 90 -7.65 -8.25 7.41
C SER A 90 -6.60 -7.95 6.33
N PRO A 91 -5.30 -8.01 6.64
CA PRO A 91 -4.24 -7.74 5.67
C PRO A 91 -4.24 -8.72 4.48
N TRP A 92 -4.99 -9.82 4.60
CA TRP A 92 -5.06 -10.87 3.59
C TRP A 92 -6.23 -10.68 2.61
N GLU A 93 -7.28 -9.94 2.99
CA GLU A 93 -8.47 -9.79 2.13
C GLU A 93 -8.19 -8.93 0.89
N TYR A 94 -7.46 -7.82 1.05
CA TYR A 94 -6.97 -7.00 -0.07
C TYR A 94 -5.45 -7.05 -0.20
N ALA A 95 -4.84 -8.21 0.08
CA ALA A 95 -3.38 -8.38 0.16
C ALA A 95 -2.62 -7.70 -0.99
N LYS A 96 -3.06 -7.88 -2.25
CA LYS A 96 -2.40 -7.28 -3.41
C LYS A 96 -2.38 -5.74 -3.36
N ALA A 97 -3.45 -5.10 -2.88
CA ALA A 97 -3.50 -3.64 -2.73
C ALA A 97 -2.54 -3.16 -1.62
N TYR A 98 -2.57 -3.82 -0.46
CA TYR A 98 -1.70 -3.47 0.67
C TYR A 98 -0.22 -3.68 0.36
N ILE A 99 0.13 -4.75 -0.36
CA ILE A 99 1.50 -5.00 -0.82
C ILE A 99 1.98 -3.88 -1.75
N ILE A 100 1.15 -3.44 -2.71
CA ILE A 100 1.53 -2.31 -3.58
C ILE A 100 1.76 -1.03 -2.77
N HIS A 101 0.86 -0.73 -1.84
CA HIS A 101 1.00 0.45 -0.97
C HIS A 101 2.27 0.42 -0.13
N ASP A 102 2.54 -0.69 0.56
CA ASP A 102 3.72 -0.84 1.43
C ASP A 102 5.02 -0.78 0.61
N TRP A 103 5.00 -1.35 -0.60
CA TRP A 103 6.14 -1.25 -1.52
C TRP A 103 6.46 0.19 -1.91
N LEU A 104 5.47 1.05 -2.13
CA LEU A 104 5.72 2.45 -2.48
C LEU A 104 6.42 3.20 -1.34
N PHE A 105 6.07 2.90 -0.08
CA PHE A 105 6.77 3.46 1.08
C PHE A 105 8.21 2.95 1.14
N GLU A 106 8.42 1.65 0.99
CA GLU A 106 9.76 1.04 1.00
C GLU A 106 10.62 1.60 -0.15
N ALA A 107 10.08 1.68 -1.37
CA ALA A 107 10.76 2.23 -2.53
C ALA A 107 11.16 3.70 -2.32
N GLN A 108 10.28 4.50 -1.72
CA GLN A 108 10.57 5.88 -1.34
C GLN A 108 11.72 5.95 -0.32
N HIS A 109 11.64 5.18 0.77
CA HIS A 109 12.63 5.23 1.86
C HIS A 109 13.99 4.66 1.46
N CYS A 110 14.00 3.64 0.60
CA CYS A 110 15.23 3.00 0.11
C CYS A 110 15.76 3.59 -1.21
N GLY A 111 15.01 4.44 -1.90
CA GLY A 111 15.38 5.01 -3.19
C GLY A 111 15.35 4.02 -4.35
N TYR A 112 14.45 3.03 -4.33
CA TYR A 112 14.34 2.01 -5.37
C TYR A 112 13.66 2.53 -6.63
N LYS A 113 14.42 2.62 -7.72
CA LYS A 113 13.93 3.06 -9.02
C LYS A 113 13.20 1.92 -9.75
N PRO A 114 12.16 2.21 -10.56
CA PRO A 114 11.60 3.56 -10.80
C PRO A 114 10.61 4.03 -9.72
N ASP A 115 10.20 3.16 -8.81
CA ASP A 115 9.02 3.37 -7.95
C ASP A 115 9.21 4.43 -6.85
N ASN A 116 10.45 4.78 -6.52
CA ASN A 116 10.78 5.91 -5.64
C ASN A 116 10.44 7.29 -6.24
N SER A 117 9.96 7.34 -7.49
CA SER A 117 9.52 8.59 -8.13
C SER A 117 8.07 8.94 -7.85
N TYR A 118 7.28 8.01 -7.29
CA TYR A 118 5.91 8.27 -6.89
C TYR A 118 5.86 9.24 -5.71
N SER A 119 4.85 10.12 -5.71
CA SER A 119 4.58 11.02 -4.58
C SER A 119 3.70 10.36 -3.53
N PHE A 120 3.61 10.96 -2.34
CA PHE A 120 2.60 10.56 -1.34
C PHE A 120 1.16 10.63 -1.87
N SER A 121 0.87 11.58 -2.76
CA SER A 121 -0.46 11.66 -3.39
C SER A 121 -0.69 10.49 -4.35
N ASP A 122 0.35 10.02 -5.03
CA ASP A 122 0.26 8.86 -5.91
C ASP A 122 0.04 7.58 -5.11
N SER A 123 0.69 7.41 -3.95
CA SER A 123 0.47 6.22 -3.12
C SER A 123 -0.98 6.13 -2.62
N HIS A 124 -1.59 7.24 -2.24
CA HIS A 124 -3.02 7.30 -1.90
C HIS A 124 -3.91 6.99 -3.10
N ARG A 125 -3.64 7.58 -4.28
CA ARG A 125 -4.38 7.30 -5.52
C ARG A 125 -4.32 5.82 -5.89
N LEU A 126 -3.12 5.24 -5.89
CA LEU A 126 -2.88 3.85 -6.25
C LEU A 126 -3.51 2.88 -5.24
N MET A 127 -3.61 3.24 -3.95
CA MET A 127 -4.39 2.46 -2.99
C MET A 127 -5.86 2.35 -3.42
N GLY A 128 -6.49 3.46 -3.82
CA GLY A 128 -7.86 3.41 -4.33
C GLY A 128 -7.98 2.57 -5.61
N GLU A 129 -7.11 2.81 -6.60
CA GLU A 129 -7.16 2.07 -7.87
C GLU A 129 -6.98 0.56 -7.65
N THR A 130 -6.05 0.16 -6.78
CA THR A 130 -5.80 -1.26 -6.45
C THR A 130 -6.98 -1.89 -5.69
N LEU A 131 -7.56 -1.19 -4.71
CA LEU A 131 -8.77 -1.65 -4.00
C LEU A 131 -9.94 -1.84 -4.96
N LYS A 132 -10.25 -0.82 -5.78
CA LYS A 132 -11.33 -0.89 -6.77
C LYS A 132 -11.10 -2.04 -7.75
N THR A 133 -9.86 -2.23 -8.20
CA THR A 133 -9.50 -3.37 -9.07
C THR A 133 -9.86 -4.71 -8.42
N LEU A 134 -9.52 -4.92 -7.15
CA LEU A 134 -9.84 -6.16 -6.44
C LEU A 134 -11.35 -6.32 -6.21
N MET A 135 -12.05 -5.24 -5.83
CA MET A 135 -13.48 -5.25 -5.59
C MET A 135 -14.30 -5.55 -6.86
N GLU A 136 -13.85 -5.05 -8.01
CA GLU A 136 -14.48 -5.30 -9.31
C GLU A 136 -14.07 -6.66 -9.90
N THR A 137 -12.88 -7.18 -9.57
CA THR A 137 -12.43 -8.52 -10.01
C THR A 137 -13.05 -9.64 -9.19
N VAL A 138 -13.26 -9.40 -7.89
CA VAL A 138 -13.76 -10.39 -6.93
C VAL A 138 -15.00 -9.79 -6.25
N PRO A 139 -16.21 -9.98 -6.81
CA PRO A 139 -17.41 -9.30 -6.33
C PRO A 139 -17.73 -9.48 -4.85
N LYS A 140 -17.34 -10.62 -4.25
CA LYS A 140 -17.49 -10.88 -2.80
C LYS A 140 -16.69 -9.92 -1.91
N LEU A 141 -15.65 -9.28 -2.44
CA LEU A 141 -14.84 -8.29 -1.73
C LEU A 141 -15.38 -6.86 -1.91
N LYS A 142 -16.43 -6.63 -2.70
CA LYS A 142 -16.90 -5.26 -2.95
C LYS A 142 -17.50 -4.64 -1.69
N SER A 143 -16.91 -3.54 -1.24
CA SER A 143 -17.41 -2.74 -0.11
C SER A 143 -16.95 -1.30 -0.21
N GLU A 144 -17.86 -0.39 -0.57
CA GLU A 144 -17.56 1.04 -0.68
C GLU A 144 -17.20 1.64 0.68
N LEU A 145 -17.82 1.16 1.77
CA LEU A 145 -17.46 1.57 3.13
C LEU A 145 -15.98 1.26 3.45
N VAL A 146 -15.50 0.08 3.07
CA VAL A 146 -14.08 -0.28 3.28
C VAL A 146 -13.18 0.55 2.37
N PHE A 147 -13.60 0.76 1.11
CA PHE A 147 -12.88 1.62 0.18
C PHE A 147 -12.67 3.03 0.77
N ASP A 148 -13.73 3.68 1.24
CA ASP A 148 -13.69 5.01 1.84
C ASP A 148 -12.80 5.00 3.09
N ALA A 149 -13.03 4.05 4.00
CA ALA A 149 -12.27 3.98 5.25
C ALA A 149 -10.76 3.79 5.03
N VAL A 150 -10.37 2.91 4.10
CA VAL A 150 -8.94 2.66 3.81
C VAL A 150 -8.32 3.84 3.07
N THR A 151 -8.99 4.37 2.05
CA THR A 151 -8.47 5.50 1.27
C THR A 151 -8.33 6.76 2.14
N ASP A 152 -9.29 7.04 3.00
CA ASP A 152 -9.22 8.14 3.97
C ASP A 152 -8.06 7.94 4.95
N ALA A 153 -7.90 6.74 5.52
CA ALA A 153 -6.84 6.45 6.48
C ALA A 153 -5.43 6.69 5.92
N VAL A 154 -5.17 6.26 4.68
CA VAL A 154 -3.85 6.43 4.04
C VAL A 154 -3.60 7.86 3.54
N SER A 155 -4.63 8.71 3.48
CA SER A 155 -4.49 10.12 3.10
C SER A 155 -4.11 11.04 4.27
N THR A 156 -4.12 10.53 5.50
CA THR A 156 -3.99 11.35 6.71
C THR A 156 -2.62 12.02 6.87
N PRO A 157 -2.53 13.11 7.66
CA PRO A 157 -1.25 13.71 8.02
C PRO A 157 -0.28 12.74 8.72
N ILE A 158 -0.80 11.74 9.44
CA ILE A 158 0.00 10.69 10.08
C ILE A 158 0.64 9.80 9.01
N ALA A 159 -0.14 9.34 8.02
CA ALA A 159 0.39 8.58 6.89
C ALA A 159 1.44 9.39 6.12
N ARG A 160 1.21 10.69 5.90
CA ARG A 160 2.20 11.59 5.28
C ARG A 160 3.48 11.71 6.11
N TYR A 161 3.35 11.80 7.44
CA TYR A 161 4.49 11.83 8.33
C TYR A 161 5.32 10.55 8.21
N LEU A 162 4.68 9.38 8.20
CA LEU A 162 5.34 8.09 8.00
C LEU A 162 6.00 7.99 6.61
N TRP A 163 5.35 8.50 5.57
CA TRP A 163 5.91 8.57 4.22
C TRP A 163 7.22 9.36 4.17
N VAL A 164 7.29 10.48 4.89
CA VAL A 164 8.48 11.36 4.87
C VAL A 164 9.58 10.87 5.82
N ARG A 165 9.22 10.29 6.97
CA ARG A 165 10.15 10.00 8.07
C ARG A 165 10.50 8.52 8.24
N GLY A 166 9.89 7.63 7.49
CA GLY A 166 10.24 6.22 7.54
C GLY A 166 11.69 5.96 7.13
N GLY A 167 12.17 4.79 7.51
CA GLY A 167 13.53 4.33 7.22
C GLY A 167 13.51 3.16 6.24
N CYS A 168 14.61 2.99 5.50
CA CYS A 168 14.79 1.84 4.64
C CYS A 168 14.99 0.57 5.47
N ASN A 169 14.06 -0.37 5.42
CA ASN A 169 14.07 -1.62 6.18
C ASN A 169 14.18 -2.82 5.24
N SER A 170 15.09 -2.74 4.27
CA SER A 170 15.15 -3.75 3.23
C SER A 170 15.83 -5.04 3.68
N PRO A 171 15.26 -6.22 3.36
CA PRO A 171 15.93 -7.50 3.52
C PRO A 171 17.22 -7.60 2.70
N LEU A 172 17.37 -6.79 1.64
CA LEU A 172 18.59 -6.70 0.83
C LEU A 172 19.73 -5.95 1.54
N GLN A 173 19.50 -5.40 2.75
CA GLN A 173 20.46 -4.58 3.48
C GLN A 173 20.89 -5.24 4.81
N ARG A 174 21.23 -6.54 4.81
CA ARG A 174 21.94 -7.11 5.96
C ARG A 174 23.32 -6.44 6.08
N ARG A 175 23.50 -5.63 7.14
CA ARG A 175 24.81 -5.07 7.50
C ARG A 175 25.65 -6.14 8.22
N GLU A 176 26.52 -6.81 7.48
CA GLU A 176 27.75 -7.36 8.05
C GLU A 176 28.91 -6.46 7.61
N GLY A 177 29.62 -5.86 8.57
CA GLY A 177 30.88 -5.14 8.28
C GLY A 177 30.78 -3.78 7.56
N GLY A 178 29.60 -3.16 7.45
CA GLY A 178 29.48 -1.75 7.01
C GLY A 178 29.48 -1.50 5.50
N VAL A 179 29.34 -2.54 4.67
CA VAL A 179 29.16 -2.40 3.21
C VAL A 179 27.77 -2.92 2.83
N ALA A 180 26.93 -2.06 2.26
CA ALA A 180 25.64 -2.46 1.70
C ALA A 180 25.89 -3.17 0.36
N ILE A 181 25.87 -4.50 0.35
CA ILE A 181 25.84 -5.28 -0.90
C ILE A 181 24.38 -5.51 -1.27
N LEU A 182 23.95 -4.97 -2.41
CA LEU A 182 22.66 -5.29 -3.04
C LEU A 182 22.70 -6.75 -3.52
N GLY A 183 22.57 -7.70 -2.61
CA GLY A 183 22.59 -9.13 -2.90
C GLY A 183 21.26 -9.78 -2.54
N PHE A 184 20.46 -10.11 -3.55
CA PHE A 184 19.26 -10.94 -3.41
C PHE A 184 19.57 -12.30 -2.75
N GLU A 185 20.81 -12.78 -2.85
CA GLU A 185 21.32 -14.01 -2.22
C GLU A 185 21.51 -13.93 -0.69
N SER A 186 21.50 -12.74 -0.09
CA SER A 186 21.73 -12.56 1.35
C SER A 186 20.45 -12.65 2.21
N VAL A 187 19.27 -12.74 1.58
CA VAL A 187 17.99 -12.87 2.27
C VAL A 187 17.73 -14.34 2.60
N PRO A 188 17.61 -14.74 3.88
CA PRO A 188 17.27 -16.12 4.24
C PRO A 188 15.97 -16.52 3.53
N LYS A 189 15.99 -17.64 2.80
CA LYS A 189 14.76 -18.23 2.30
C LYS A 189 13.93 -18.69 3.50
N GLY A 190 12.79 -18.05 3.70
CA GLY A 190 11.84 -18.47 4.72
C GLY A 190 11.00 -19.65 4.24
N ARG A 191 10.15 -20.16 5.12
CA ARG A 191 9.11 -21.11 4.71
C ARG A 191 7.99 -20.32 4.06
N VAL A 192 7.64 -20.63 2.81
CA VAL A 192 6.44 -20.05 2.18
C VAL A 192 5.22 -20.47 3.02
N VAL A 193 4.51 -19.49 3.55
CA VAL A 193 3.29 -19.69 4.36
C VAL A 193 2.03 -19.30 3.60
N LEU A 194 2.15 -18.43 2.59
CA LEU A 194 1.04 -17.99 1.75
C LEU A 194 1.55 -17.61 0.37
N THR A 195 0.77 -17.93 -0.66
CA THR A 195 0.97 -17.44 -2.02
C THR A 195 -0.20 -16.53 -2.38
N ILE A 196 0.10 -15.30 -2.78
CA ILE A 196 -0.86 -14.33 -3.28
C ILE A 196 -0.87 -14.40 -4.80
N GLU A 197 -2.03 -14.72 -5.39
CA GLU A 197 -2.28 -14.80 -6.84
C GLU A 197 -3.27 -13.71 -7.29
#